data_AF-A0A6V7HSC7-F1
#
_entry.id   AF-A0A6V7HSC7-F1
#
_cell.length_a   1.000
_cell.length_b   1.000
_cell.length_c   1.000
_cell.angle_alpha   90.00
_cell.angle_beta   90.00
_cell.angle_gamma   90.00
#
_symmetry.space_group_name_H-M   'P 1'
#
loop_
_entity.id
_entity.type
_entity.pdbx_description
1 polymer ?
#
loop_
_entity_poly.entity_id
_entity_poly.type
_entity_poly.pdbx_seq_one_letter_code
_entity_poly.pdbx_strand_id
1 'polypeptide(L)'
;MIKAEDSGGLSSTATVNIRVTDINDKNPEFVGLPYEFEVKEGEARKLIGHVHAEDADEGINAEVTYTAPDDIPFTVDPETGDVRTKIALDYEQNH
;
A
#
# COMPACT_ATOMS: atom_id res chain seq x y z
N MET A 1 13.93 -24.16 23.86
CA MET A 1 14.83 -25.31 24.14
C MET A 1 13.96 -26.48 24.52
N ILE A 2 14.12 -27.62 23.86
CA ILE A 2 13.42 -28.88 24.17
C ILE A 2 14.41 -29.83 24.86
N LYS A 3 13.94 -30.64 25.82
CA LYS A 3 14.73 -31.64 26.54
C LYS A 3 14.13 -33.01 26.28
N ALA A 4 14.95 -33.99 25.90
CA ALA A 4 14.60 -35.40 25.88
C ALA A 4 15.31 -36.10 27.05
N GLU A 5 14.63 -37.04 27.72
CA GLU A 5 15.17 -37.82 28.84
C GLU A 5 14.74 -39.28 28.72
N ASP A 6 15.66 -40.22 28.92
CA ASP A 6 15.37 -41.66 28.88
C ASP A 6 15.04 -42.21 30.29
N SER A 7 14.57 -43.46 30.35
CA SER A 7 14.22 -44.12 31.62
C SER A 7 15.42 -44.42 32.52
N GLY A 8 16.65 -44.25 32.01
CA GLY A 8 17.90 -44.36 32.75
C GLY A 8 18.44 -43.03 33.29
N GLY A 9 17.75 -41.91 33.01
CA GLY A 9 18.11 -40.56 33.47
C GLY A 9 19.10 -39.82 32.56
N LEU A 10 19.44 -40.34 31.38
CA LEU A 10 20.20 -39.59 30.39
C LEU A 10 19.30 -38.57 29.74
N SER A 11 19.79 -37.33 29.57
CA SER A 11 19.04 -36.30 28.86
C SER A 11 19.89 -35.51 27.87
N SER A 12 19.21 -34.96 26.87
CA SER A 12 19.79 -34.10 25.84
C SER A 12 18.87 -32.92 25.57
N THR A 13 19.43 -31.77 25.22
CA THR A 13 18.68 -30.55 24.91
C THR A 13 18.93 -30.09 23.48
N ALA A 14 17.90 -29.56 22.84
CA ALA A 14 18.00 -28.93 21.52
C ALA A 14 17.34 -27.55 21.52
N THR A 15 17.89 -26.62 20.73
CA THR A 15 17.27 -25.32 20.48
C THR A 15 16.36 -25.42 19.27
N VAL A 16 15.12 -24.94 19.42
CA VAL A 16 14.15 -24.82 18.32
C VAL A 16 13.96 -23.34 18.07
N ASN A 17 14.24 -22.91 16.84
CA ASN A 17 13.95 -21.56 16.38
C ASN A 17 12.63 -21.59 15.63
N ILE A 18 11.62 -20.89 16.16
CA ILE A 18 10.33 -20.73 15.51
C ILE A 18 10.32 -19.33 14.93
N ARG A 19 10.17 -19.23 13.61
CA ARG A 19 9.90 -17.96 12.92
C ARG A 19 8.45 -18.00 12.45
N VAL A 20 7.66 -17.05 12.94
CA VAL A 20 6.33 -16.80 12.37
C VAL A 20 6.53 -16.01 11.09
N THR A 21 5.90 -16.47 10.01
CA THR A 21 5.88 -15.77 8.74
C THR A 21 4.60 -14.97 8.64
N ASP A 22 4.71 -13.79 8.08
CA ASP A 22 3.58 -12.94 7.77
C ASP A 22 2.65 -13.55 6.71
N ILE A 23 1.36 -13.23 6.80
CA ILE A 23 0.35 -13.52 5.78
C ILE A 23 -0.33 -12.20 5.44
N ASN A 24 -0.75 -12.02 4.18
CA ASN A 24 -1.48 -10.82 3.78
C ASN A 24 -2.87 -10.82 4.44
N ASP A 25 -3.01 -10.10 5.55
CA ASP A 25 -4.24 -10.02 6.36
C ASP A 25 -4.58 -8.61 6.85
N LYS A 26 -3.80 -7.61 6.44
CA LYS A 26 -4.15 -6.20 6.53
C LYS A 26 -4.56 -5.71 5.15
N ASN A 27 -5.26 -4.58 5.14
CA ASN A 27 -5.60 -3.90 3.89
C ASN A 27 -4.85 -2.57 3.89
N PRO A 28 -4.46 -2.05 2.71
CA PRO A 28 -3.90 -0.72 2.62
C PRO A 28 -4.91 0.33 3.09
N GLU A 29 -4.48 1.26 3.95
CA GLU A 29 -5.28 2.37 4.45
C GLU A 29 -4.71 3.71 3.98
N PHE A 30 -5.56 4.55 3.38
CA PHE A 30 -5.17 5.91 3.01
C PHE A 30 -4.89 6.77 4.23
N VAL A 31 -3.74 7.45 4.22
CA VAL A 31 -3.31 8.34 5.30
C VAL A 31 -3.64 9.79 4.93
N GLY A 32 -3.96 10.64 5.91
CA GLY A 32 -4.10 12.08 5.66
C GLY A 32 -5.39 12.51 4.94
N LEU A 33 -6.44 11.70 5.01
CA LEU A 33 -7.76 12.04 4.50
C LEU A 33 -8.36 13.27 5.23
N PRO A 34 -9.15 14.12 4.53
CA PRO A 34 -9.43 14.09 3.10
C PRO A 34 -8.28 14.65 2.25
N TYR A 35 -8.17 14.18 1.01
CA TYR A 35 -7.29 14.78 0.01
C TYR A 35 -7.99 15.92 -0.73
N GLU A 36 -7.35 17.09 -0.77
CA GLU A 36 -7.82 18.25 -1.52
C GLU A 36 -6.68 18.80 -2.37
N PHE A 37 -6.92 18.99 -3.67
CA PHE A 37 -5.95 19.52 -4.61
C PHE A 37 -6.56 20.65 -5.45
N GLU A 38 -5.82 21.73 -5.62
CA GLU A 38 -6.17 22.81 -6.55
C GLU A 38 -5.53 22.55 -7.91
N VAL A 39 -6.32 22.58 -8.98
CA VAL A 39 -5.87 22.28 -10.33
C VAL A 39 -6.20 23.44 -11.25
N LYS A 40 -5.20 23.91 -12.00
CA LYS A 40 -5.44 24.88 -13.08
C LYS A 40 -6.06 24.15 -14.27
N GLU A 41 -7.15 24.72 -14.79
CA GLU A 41 -7.73 24.27 -16.05
C GLU A 41 -6.75 24.42 -17.23
N GLY A 42 -7.02 23.72 -18.32
CA GLY A 42 -6.24 23.81 -19.56
C GLY A 42 -4.95 22.97 -19.61
N GLU A 43 -4.45 22.43 -18.49
CA GLU A 43 -3.22 21.62 -18.48
C GLU A 43 -3.51 20.10 -18.48
N ALA A 44 -3.07 19.39 -19.52
CA ALA A 44 -3.11 17.92 -19.59
C ALA A 44 -1.80 17.29 -19.08
N ARG A 45 -1.89 16.07 -18.52
CA ARG A 45 -0.75 15.27 -18.01
C ARG A 45 0.02 15.95 -16.88
N LYS A 46 -0.61 16.90 -16.20
CA LYS A 46 -0.01 17.69 -15.13
C LYS A 46 -0.13 16.96 -13.81
N LEU A 47 0.96 16.89 -13.04
CA LEU A 47 0.96 16.43 -11.65
C LEU A 47 0.13 17.41 -10.80
N ILE A 48 -0.89 16.89 -10.14
CA ILE A 48 -1.79 17.67 -9.28
C ILE A 48 -1.55 17.42 -7.79
N GLY A 49 -1.04 16.24 -7.45
CA GLY A 49 -0.83 15.84 -6.08
C GLY A 49 -0.38 14.39 -5.98
N HIS A 50 -0.35 13.89 -4.76
CA HIS A 50 0.07 12.53 -4.43
C HIS A 50 -0.86 12.00 -3.33
N VAL A 51 -1.30 10.76 -3.48
CA VAL A 51 -2.03 10.01 -2.45
C VAL A 51 -1.13 8.94 -1.86
N HIS A 52 -1.28 8.70 -0.57
CA HIS A 52 -0.48 7.76 0.21
C HIS A 52 -1.37 6.81 0.98
N ALA A 53 -1.10 5.52 0.84
CA ALA A 53 -1.69 4.46 1.64
C ALA A 53 -0.60 3.58 2.24
N GLU A 54 -0.87 3.08 3.45
CA GLU A 54 0.03 2.21 4.20
C GLU A 54 -0.67 0.87 4.46
N ASP A 55 0.06 -0.21 4.22
CA ASP A 55 -0.34 -1.55 4.62
C ASP A 55 0.60 -2.01 5.76
N ALA A 56 0.01 -2.54 6.82
CA ALA A 56 0.72 -2.90 8.05
C ALA A 56 1.30 -4.33 8.04
N ASP A 57 1.16 -5.06 6.94
CA ASP A 57 1.80 -6.35 6.72
C ASP A 57 3.32 -6.23 6.52
N GLU A 58 4.03 -7.34 6.25
CA GLU A 58 5.49 -7.34 6.07
C GLU A 58 5.92 -7.60 4.61
N GLY A 59 6.91 -6.83 4.15
CA GLY A 59 7.58 -7.07 2.87
C GLY A 59 6.62 -6.94 1.68
N ILE A 60 6.52 -7.98 0.85
CA ILE A 60 5.65 -7.98 -0.34
C ILE A 60 4.17 -7.88 0.01
N ASN A 61 3.77 -8.34 1.20
CA ASN A 61 2.39 -8.25 1.64
C ASN A 61 1.99 -6.80 1.96
N ALA A 62 2.97 -5.93 2.23
CA ALA A 62 2.76 -4.52 2.48
C ALA A 62 2.86 -3.64 1.22
N GLU A 63 3.09 -4.22 0.04
CA GLU A 63 3.23 -3.45 -1.20
C GLU A 63 1.86 -2.97 -1.68
N VAL A 64 1.77 -1.66 -1.92
CA VAL A 64 0.53 -0.99 -2.32
C VAL A 64 0.55 -0.69 -3.82
N THR A 65 -0.56 -0.94 -4.50
CA THR A 65 -0.76 -0.55 -5.90
C THR A 65 -1.99 0.34 -6.04
N TYR A 66 -1.83 1.49 -6.69
CA TYR A 66 -2.91 2.46 -6.88
C TYR A 66 -3.60 2.27 -8.24
N THR A 67 -4.93 2.44 -8.25
CA THR A 67 -5.72 2.49 -9.49
C THR A 67 -6.77 3.60 -9.40
N ALA A 68 -7.13 4.16 -10.54
CA ALA A 68 -8.17 5.17 -10.68
C ALA A 68 -9.18 4.71 -11.75
N PRO A 69 -10.48 5.03 -11.61
CA PRO A 69 -11.46 4.74 -12.64
C PRO A 69 -11.07 5.34 -14.00
N ASP A 70 -11.41 4.66 -15.10
CA ASP A 70 -11.04 5.13 -16.44
C ASP A 70 -11.90 6.30 -16.95
N ASP A 71 -13.08 6.47 -16.36
CA ASP A 71 -14.11 7.45 -16.73
C ASP A 71 -13.96 8.81 -16.03
N ILE A 72 -12.91 8.99 -15.22
CA ILE A 72 -12.58 10.27 -14.61
C ILE A 72 -11.43 10.97 -15.37
N PRO A 73 -11.31 12.32 -15.31
CA PRO A 73 -10.31 13.06 -16.06
C PRO A 73 -8.93 13.04 -15.39
N PHE A 74 -8.64 12.05 -14.55
CA PHE A 74 -7.39 11.91 -13.80
C PHE A 74 -6.80 10.52 -13.99
N THR A 75 -5.49 10.42 -13.77
CA THR A 75 -4.75 9.16 -13.71
C THR A 75 -3.95 9.10 -12.42
N VAL A 76 -3.71 7.91 -11.89
CA VAL A 76 -2.80 7.69 -10.76
C VAL A 76 -1.65 6.80 -11.20
N ASP A 77 -0.43 7.12 -10.75
CA ASP A 77 0.70 6.23 -10.90
C ASP A 77 0.55 5.04 -9.94
N PRO A 78 0.64 3.79 -10.43
CA PRO A 78 0.35 2.61 -9.64
C PRO A 78 1.37 2.35 -8.53
N GLU A 79 2.60 2.82 -8.66
CA GLU A 79 3.67 2.60 -7.68
C GLU A 79 3.80 3.81 -6.75
N THR A 80 3.70 5.02 -7.30
CA THR A 80 3.97 6.24 -6.53
C THR A 80 2.73 6.90 -5.99
N GLY A 81 1.51 6.58 -6.43
CA GLY A 81 0.32 7.31 -6.01
C GLY A 81 0.24 8.76 -6.54
N ASP A 82 1.11 9.14 -7.48
CA ASP A 82 1.07 10.46 -8.13
C ASP A 82 -0.22 10.61 -8.95
N VAL A 83 -1.01 11.62 -8.64
CA VAL A 83 -2.24 11.92 -9.37
C VAL A 83 -1.95 12.99 -10.42
N ARG A 84 -2.41 12.74 -11.66
CA ARG A 84 -2.21 13.63 -12.81
C ARG A 84 -3.52 13.90 -13.55
N THR A 85 -3.61 15.05 -14.22
CA THR A 85 -4.69 15.28 -15.19
C THR A 85 -4.52 14.37 -16.41
N LYS A 86 -5.58 13.67 -16.81
CA LYS A 86 -5.63 12.84 -18.03
C LYS A 86 -5.79 13.71 -19.27
N ILE A 87 -6.61 14.74 -19.15
CA ILE A 87 -6.96 15.71 -20.19
C ILE A 87 -6.85 17.13 -19.64
N ALA A 88 -6.89 18.13 -20.52
CA ALA A 88 -7.08 19.51 -20.09
C ALA A 88 -8.49 19.62 -19.47
N LEU A 89 -8.55 20.04 -18.20
CA LEU A 89 -9.83 20.31 -17.55
C LEU A 89 -10.40 21.62 -18.08
N ASP A 90 -11.72 21.72 -18.03
CA ASP A 90 -12.50 22.90 -18.41
C ASP A 90 -13.54 23.12 -17.31
N TYR A 91 -13.42 24.21 -16.56
CA TYR A 91 -14.31 24.51 -15.44
C TYR A 91 -15.76 24.77 -15.90
N GLU A 92 -15.92 25.27 -17.12
CA GLU A 92 -17.21 25.71 -17.65
C GLU A 92 -18.04 24.56 -18.23
N GLN A 93 -17.45 23.38 -18.43
CA GLN A 93 -18.10 22.23 -19.07
C GLN A 93 -19.32 21.67 -18.31
N ASN A 94 -19.54 22.08 -17.06
CA ASN A 94 -20.69 21.72 -16.23
C ASN A 94 -21.64 22.89 -15.90
N HIS A 95 -21.52 24.04 -16.59
CA HIS A 95 -22.48 25.16 -16.53
C HIS A 95 -23.26 25.30 -17.85
#